data_AF-A0A9W4WNK4-F1
#
_entry.id   AF-A0A9W4WNK4-F1
#
_cell.length_a   1.000
_cell.length_b   1.000
_cell.length_c   1.000
_cell.angle_alpha   90.00
_cell.angle_beta   90.00
_cell.angle_gamma   90.00
#
_symmetry.space_group_name_H-M   'P 1'
#
loop_
_entity.id
_entity.type
_entity.pdbx_description
1 polymer ?
#
loop_
_entity_poly.entity_id
_entity_poly.type
_entity_poly.pdbx_seq_one_letter_code
_entity_poly.pdbx_strand_id
1 'polypeptide(L)'
;MFSLNNKLLNFIITSRPSTLLFLRYKHTKRSQQIPTPFERAPIFMHSKVQQIASAKDDDKSTTAGRTVKVGNNAMAGYRKLWAILSLNKIRYQVKRNRYYEKPFLRRQRVKWEFEQKKFRDAVKKKVQLILQMKARCVNYS
;
A
#
# COMPACT_ATOMS: atom_id res chain seq x y z
N MET A 1 -13.93 -45.03 -3.47
CA MET A 1 -12.56 -45.58 -3.62
C MET A 1 -11.93 -44.98 -4.88
N PHE A 2 -10.60 -45.03 -5.01
CA PHE A 2 -9.74 -44.53 -6.08
C PHE A 2 -8.90 -43.27 -5.75
N SER A 3 -7.97 -43.54 -4.83
CA SER A 3 -6.53 -43.22 -4.84
C SER A 3 -5.98 -42.42 -6.03
N LEU A 4 -5.32 -41.30 -5.72
CA LEU A 4 -4.41 -40.62 -6.63
C LEU A 4 -2.97 -40.78 -6.09
N ASN A 5 -2.19 -41.54 -6.86
CA ASN A 5 -0.82 -41.94 -6.58
C ASN A 5 0.15 -40.74 -6.64
N ASN A 6 0.92 -40.59 -5.57
CA ASN A 6 2.15 -39.80 -5.51
C ASN A 6 3.21 -40.42 -6.41
N LYS A 7 3.65 -39.71 -7.46
CA LYS A 7 4.86 -40.07 -8.21
C LYS A 7 5.97 -39.07 -7.91
N LEU A 8 6.85 -39.53 -7.04
CA LEU A 8 8.16 -38.99 -6.69
C LEU A 8 9.00 -38.82 -7.96
N LEU A 9 9.44 -37.58 -8.19
CA LEU A 9 10.34 -37.22 -9.28
C LEU A 9 11.76 -37.16 -8.71
N ASN A 10 12.46 -38.29 -8.80
CA ASN A 10 13.88 -38.41 -8.47
C ASN A 10 14.72 -37.88 -9.65
N PHE A 11 15.36 -36.73 -9.48
CA PHE A 11 16.41 -36.28 -10.39
C PHE A 11 17.78 -36.52 -9.76
N ILE A 12 18.47 -37.51 -10.31
CA ILE A 12 19.87 -37.86 -10.04
C ILE A 12 20.74 -36.77 -10.68
N ILE A 13 21.41 -35.97 -9.86
CA ILE A 13 22.42 -35.01 -10.32
C ILE A 13 23.76 -35.77 -10.37
N THR A 14 24.23 -36.04 -11.58
CA THR A 14 25.54 -36.63 -11.84
C THR A 14 26.64 -35.59 -11.65
N SER A 15 27.63 -35.95 -10.84
CA SER A 15 28.87 -35.22 -10.59
C SER A 15 29.72 -35.09 -11.85
N ARG A 16 30.19 -33.87 -12.17
CA ARG A 16 31.28 -33.65 -13.12
C ARG A 16 32.51 -33.09 -12.39
N PRO A 17 33.70 -33.71 -12.50
CA PRO A 17 34.90 -33.24 -11.82
C PRO A 17 35.62 -32.11 -12.57
N SER A 18 35.98 -31.10 -11.79
CA SER A 18 37.26 -30.36 -11.77
C SER A 18 38.14 -30.29 -13.03
N THR A 19 38.26 -29.08 -13.58
CA THR A 19 39.56 -28.51 -14.00
C THR A 19 39.49 -26.97 -13.95
N LEU A 20 39.95 -26.36 -12.85
CA LEU A 20 40.25 -24.93 -12.80
C LEU A 20 41.78 -24.77 -12.74
N LEU A 21 42.37 -24.46 -13.90
CA LEU A 21 43.76 -24.00 -13.99
C LEU A 21 43.81 -22.52 -13.55
N PHE A 22 44.22 -22.28 -12.31
CA PHE A 22 44.51 -20.93 -11.82
C PHE A 22 45.95 -20.55 -12.18
N LEU A 23 46.13 -19.76 -13.25
CA LEU A 23 47.37 -19.00 -13.45
C LEU A 23 47.40 -17.82 -12.46
N ARG A 24 48.17 -17.98 -11.39
CA ARG A 24 48.38 -16.95 -10.37
C ARG A 24 49.48 -15.98 -10.82
N TYR A 25 49.12 -14.94 -11.55
CA TYR A 25 50.03 -13.82 -11.81
C TYR A 25 50.10 -12.92 -10.56
N LYS A 26 51.27 -12.82 -9.91
CA LYS A 26 51.46 -11.94 -8.76
C LYS A 26 51.68 -10.50 -9.23
N HIS A 27 50.68 -9.65 -9.03
CA HIS A 27 50.83 -8.20 -9.13
C HIS A 27 51.25 -7.64 -7.77
N THR A 28 52.51 -7.23 -7.62
CA THR A 28 52.97 -6.40 -6.51
C THR A 28 52.74 -4.93 -6.89
N LYS A 29 51.64 -4.33 -6.40
CA LYS A 29 51.45 -2.88 -6.48
C LYS A 29 51.87 -2.23 -5.17
N ARG A 30 52.92 -1.40 -5.24
CA ARG A 30 53.36 -0.50 -4.17
C ARG A 30 52.25 0.53 -3.93
N SER A 31 51.60 0.52 -2.77
CA SER A 31 50.55 1.48 -2.44
C SER A 31 51.15 2.85 -2.15
N GLN A 32 51.03 3.77 -3.11
CA GLN A 32 51.18 5.19 -2.83
C GLN A 32 49.87 5.66 -2.18
N GLN A 33 49.95 6.19 -0.96
CA GLN A 33 48.80 6.81 -0.31
C GLN A 33 48.44 8.08 -1.08
N ILE A 34 47.18 8.17 -1.51
CA ILE A 34 46.64 9.36 -2.17
C ILE A 34 46.52 10.44 -1.08
N PRO A 35 47.12 11.62 -1.23
CA PRO A 35 46.85 12.72 -0.31
C PRO A 35 45.39 13.14 -0.48
N THR A 36 44.56 12.91 0.54
CA THR A 36 43.15 13.29 0.53
C THR A 36 43.05 14.82 0.63
N PRO A 37 42.46 15.52 -0.35
CA PRO A 37 42.49 16.98 -0.41
C PRO A 37 41.35 17.67 0.36
N PHE A 38 40.66 16.97 1.27
CA PHE A 38 39.49 17.52 1.98
C PHE A 38 39.68 17.45 3.49
N GLU A 39 39.82 18.63 4.11
CA GLU A 39 39.73 18.80 5.56
C GLU A 39 38.36 18.32 6.06
N ARG A 40 38.34 17.44 7.07
CA ARG A 40 37.09 16.99 7.68
C ARG A 40 36.59 18.10 8.61
N ALA A 41 35.50 18.75 8.26
CA ALA A 41 34.81 19.68 9.16
C ALA A 41 34.38 18.94 10.45
N PRO A 42 34.47 19.59 11.64
CA PRO A 42 34.06 18.98 12.89
C PRO A 42 32.56 18.67 12.88
N ILE A 43 32.19 17.52 13.41
CA ILE A 43 30.81 17.03 13.48
C ILE A 43 30.05 17.89 14.51
N PHE A 44 29.22 18.82 14.04
CA PHE A 44 28.27 19.51 14.92
C PHE A 44 27.14 18.57 15.31
N MET A 45 27.06 18.21 16.60
CA MET A 45 25.92 17.48 17.16
C MET A 45 24.70 18.41 17.19
N HIS A 46 23.85 18.33 16.17
CA HIS A 46 22.55 18.99 16.18
C HIS A 46 21.54 18.15 16.96
N SER A 47 21.48 18.29 18.29
CA SER A 47 20.32 17.79 19.04
C SER A 47 19.16 18.78 18.91
N LYS A 48 18.66 18.98 17.69
CA LYS A 48 17.36 19.64 17.52
C LYS A 48 16.30 18.56 17.71
N VAL A 49 15.77 18.46 18.93
CA VAL A 49 14.53 17.73 19.19
C VAL A 49 13.49 18.31 18.23
N GLN A 50 13.21 17.60 17.15
CA GLN A 50 12.21 18.01 16.19
C GLN A 50 10.86 17.86 16.89
N GLN A 51 10.26 18.99 17.25
CA GLN A 51 8.86 19.04 17.65
C GLN A 51 8.05 18.35 16.54
N ILE A 52 7.16 17.43 16.93
CA ILE A 52 6.37 16.61 16.01
C ILE A 52 5.64 17.54 15.05
N ALA A 53 6.09 17.59 13.81
CA ALA A 53 5.48 18.44 12.78
C ALA A 53 3.98 18.11 12.67
N SER A 54 3.16 19.16 12.52
CA SER A 54 1.79 19.01 12.03
C SER A 54 1.83 18.26 10.69
N ALA A 55 0.85 17.37 10.47
CA ALA A 55 0.78 16.55 9.26
C ALA A 55 0.97 17.42 8.01
N LYS A 56 1.97 17.08 7.18
CA LYS A 56 2.18 17.74 5.90
C LYS A 56 1.22 17.10 4.91
N ASP A 57 0.43 17.92 4.22
CA ASP A 57 -0.56 17.44 3.25
C ASP A 57 0.07 16.71 2.03
N ASP A 58 1.39 16.77 1.90
CA ASP A 58 2.17 16.20 0.78
C ASP A 58 2.86 14.86 1.09
N ASP A 59 2.59 14.24 2.24
CA ASP A 59 3.21 12.97 2.60
C ASP A 59 2.73 11.83 1.68
N LYS A 60 3.49 11.49 0.63
CA LYS A 60 3.24 10.33 -0.27
C LYS A 60 3.70 9.00 0.31
N SER A 61 3.92 8.93 1.63
CA SER A 61 4.38 7.69 2.26
C SER A 61 3.29 6.61 2.19
N THR A 62 3.67 5.33 2.14
CA THR A 62 2.72 4.19 2.15
C THR A 62 1.80 4.19 3.38
N THR A 63 2.20 4.92 4.42
CA THR A 63 1.55 5.03 5.73
C THR A 63 0.67 6.28 5.83
N ALA A 64 0.80 7.23 4.90
CA ALA A 64 -0.02 8.44 4.88
C ALA A 64 -1.51 8.11 4.74
N GLY A 65 -2.33 8.75 5.58
CA GLY A 65 -3.77 8.49 5.64
C GLY A 65 -4.16 7.09 6.16
N ARG A 66 -3.20 6.31 6.70
CA ARG A 66 -3.43 4.98 7.32
C ARG A 66 -2.99 4.92 8.78
N THR A 67 -2.59 6.05 9.34
CA THR A 67 -2.18 6.19 10.73
C THR A 67 -3.12 7.13 11.47
N VAL A 68 -3.34 6.83 12.74
CA VAL A 68 -4.13 7.63 13.66
C VAL A 68 -3.36 7.70 14.96
N LYS A 69 -3.10 8.92 15.47
CA LYS A 69 -2.57 9.10 16.83
C LYS A 69 -3.60 8.61 17.83
N VAL A 70 -3.20 7.70 18.70
CA VAL A 70 -4.07 7.12 19.73
C VAL A 70 -3.93 7.97 20.99
N GLY A 71 -5.06 8.48 21.51
CA GLY A 71 -5.13 9.14 22.81
C GLY A 71 -5.43 8.16 23.93
N ASN A 72 -6.07 8.62 25.01
CA ASN A 72 -6.34 7.79 26.19
C ASN A 72 -7.21 6.55 25.91
N ASN A 73 -8.05 6.60 24.86
CA ASN A 73 -8.95 5.50 24.49
C ASN A 73 -8.52 4.85 23.17
N ALA A 74 -7.88 3.68 23.26
CA ALA A 74 -7.43 2.91 22.10
C ALA A 74 -8.58 2.52 21.14
N MET A 75 -9.73 2.14 21.69
CA MET A 75 -10.91 1.77 20.90
C MET A 75 -11.43 2.91 20.02
N ALA A 76 -11.40 4.16 20.53
CA ALA A 76 -11.79 5.33 19.76
C ALA A 76 -10.82 5.58 18.59
N GLY A 77 -9.52 5.39 18.82
CA GLY A 77 -8.50 5.41 17.77
C GLY A 77 -8.75 4.36 16.69
N TYR A 78 -9.09 3.13 17.08
CA TYR A 78 -9.40 2.05 16.15
C TYR A 78 -10.65 2.34 15.30
N ARG A 79 -11.74 2.85 15.90
CA ARG A 79 -12.95 3.25 15.16
C ARG A 79 -12.66 4.36 14.16
N LYS A 80 -11.86 5.36 14.56
CA LYS A 80 -11.42 6.44 13.67
C LYS A 80 -10.61 5.90 12.50
N LEU A 81 -9.66 5.01 12.77
CA LEU A 81 -8.87 4.35 11.72
C LEU A 81 -9.76 3.54 10.77
N TRP A 82 -10.73 2.78 11.30
CA TRP A 82 -11.69 2.04 10.48
C TRP A 82 -12.43 2.98 9.52
N ALA A 83 -12.99 4.08 10.03
CA ALA A 83 -13.71 5.05 9.22
C ALA A 83 -12.84 5.60 8.07
N ILE A 84 -11.59 5.97 8.37
CA ILE A 84 -10.62 6.46 7.38
C ILE A 84 -10.35 5.41 6.28
N LEU A 85 -10.08 4.16 6.68
CA LEU A 85 -9.82 3.08 5.72
C LEU A 85 -11.04 2.77 4.84
N SER A 86 -12.24 2.93 5.38
CA SER A 86 -13.50 2.76 4.66
C SER A 86 -13.75 3.89 3.65
N LEU A 87 -13.55 5.15 4.07
CA LEU A 87 -13.70 6.33 3.22
C LEU A 87 -12.76 6.27 2.01
N ASN A 88 -11.50 5.88 2.24
CA ASN A 88 -10.48 5.71 1.20
C ASN A 88 -10.64 4.41 0.40
N LYS A 89 -11.63 3.57 0.75
CA LYS A 89 -11.93 2.28 0.10
C LYS A 89 -10.74 1.31 0.07
N ILE A 90 -9.79 1.42 1.00
CA ILE A 90 -8.55 0.64 1.00
C ILE A 90 -8.84 -0.85 1.13
N ARG A 91 -9.73 -1.24 2.05
CA ARG A 91 -10.12 -2.65 2.25
C ARG A 91 -10.74 -3.25 0.97
N TYR A 92 -11.52 -2.45 0.25
CA TYR A 92 -12.12 -2.89 -1.00
C TYR A 92 -11.07 -3.04 -2.10
N GLN A 93 -10.10 -2.13 -2.19
CA GLN A 93 -8.96 -2.25 -3.11
C GLN A 93 -8.12 -3.50 -2.80
N VAL A 94 -7.79 -3.77 -1.54
CA VAL A 94 -7.06 -4.98 -1.13
C VAL A 94 -7.81 -6.23 -1.57
N LYS A 95 -9.13 -6.29 -1.34
CA LYS A 95 -9.96 -7.43 -1.76
C LYS A 95 -9.96 -7.60 -3.29
N ARG A 96 -10.07 -6.52 -4.05
CA ARG A 96 -10.06 -6.57 -5.53
C ARG A 96 -8.70 -6.97 -6.09
N ASN A 97 -7.62 -6.46 -5.49
CA ASN A 97 -6.25 -6.68 -5.96
C ASN A 97 -5.69 -8.05 -5.52
N ARG A 98 -6.45 -8.84 -4.74
CA ARG A 98 -6.04 -10.20 -4.33
C ARG A 98 -5.78 -11.11 -5.53
N TYR A 99 -6.52 -10.92 -6.63
CA TYR A 99 -6.40 -11.68 -7.85
C TYR A 99 -6.35 -10.76 -9.07
N TYR A 100 -5.72 -11.21 -10.14
CA TYR A 100 -5.70 -10.48 -11.40
C TYR A 100 -7.10 -10.40 -12.02
N GLU A 101 -7.49 -9.19 -12.42
CA GLU A 101 -8.72 -8.91 -13.16
C GLU A 101 -8.36 -8.54 -14.61
N LYS A 102 -8.83 -9.31 -15.60
CA LYS A 102 -8.65 -9.00 -17.02
C LYS A 102 -9.15 -7.57 -17.31
N PRO A 103 -8.46 -6.76 -18.13
CA PRO A 103 -8.80 -5.35 -18.35
C PRO A 103 -10.22 -5.14 -18.88
N PHE A 104 -10.72 -6.04 -19.73
CA PHE A 104 -12.09 -6.00 -20.23
C PHE A 104 -13.12 -6.14 -19.09
N LEU A 105 -12.95 -7.13 -18.22
CA LEU A 105 -13.82 -7.36 -17.07
C LEU A 105 -13.79 -6.17 -16.10
N ARG A 106 -12.60 -5.60 -15.88
CA ARG A 106 -12.43 -4.38 -15.08
C ARG A 106 -13.24 -3.21 -15.64
N ARG A 107 -13.22 -2.99 -16.96
CA ARG A 107 -14.00 -1.91 -17.61
C ARG A 107 -15.49 -2.13 -17.45
N GLN A 108 -15.97 -3.35 -17.67
CA GLN A 108 -17.40 -3.70 -17.51
C GLN A 108 -17.86 -3.49 -16.07
N ARG A 109 -17.08 -3.96 -15.09
CA ARG A 109 -17.37 -3.75 -13.67
C ARG A 109 -17.43 -2.27 -13.31
N VAL A 110 -16.45 -1.47 -13.73
CA VAL A 110 -16.44 -0.02 -13.42
C VAL A 110 -17.64 0.70 -14.02
N LYS A 111 -18.03 0.35 -15.26
CA LYS A 111 -19.24 0.89 -15.90
C LYS A 111 -20.49 0.57 -15.09
N TRP A 112 -20.68 -0.69 -14.70
CA TRP A 112 -21.83 -1.12 -13.88
C TRP A 112 -21.83 -0.49 -12.48
N GLU A 113 -20.68 -0.42 -11.80
CA GLU A 113 -20.55 0.26 -10.51
C GLU A 113 -20.96 1.74 -10.61
N PHE A 114 -20.58 2.41 -11.71
CA PHE A 114 -20.90 3.81 -11.95
C PHE A 114 -22.38 4.03 -12.26
N GLU A 115 -22.97 3.20 -13.12
CA GLU A 115 -24.41 3.23 -13.43
C GLU A 115 -25.26 2.98 -12.19
N GLN A 116 -24.90 1.98 -11.38
CA GLN A 116 -25.60 1.69 -10.12
C GLN A 116 -25.48 2.84 -9.13
N LYS A 117 -24.33 3.52 -9.07
CA LYS A 117 -24.14 4.71 -8.25
C LYS A 117 -25.05 5.84 -8.73
N LYS A 118 -25.07 6.13 -10.03
CA LYS A 118 -25.93 7.16 -10.63
C LYS A 118 -27.41 6.90 -10.33
N PHE A 119 -27.85 5.65 -10.49
CA PHE A 119 -29.23 5.26 -10.19
C PHE A 119 -29.57 5.50 -8.72
N ARG A 120 -28.72 5.03 -7.80
CA ARG A 120 -28.89 5.24 -6.35
C ARG A 120 -28.98 6.72 -5.99
N ASP A 121 -28.10 7.54 -6.55
CA ASP A 121 -28.08 8.98 -6.29
C ASP A 121 -29.36 9.66 -6.82
N ALA A 122 -29.85 9.26 -7.99
CA ALA A 122 -31.10 9.77 -8.55
C ALA A 122 -32.31 9.38 -7.70
N VAL A 123 -32.40 8.12 -7.25
CA VAL A 123 -33.47 7.65 -6.35
C VAL A 123 -33.44 8.42 -5.04
N LYS A 124 -32.26 8.62 -4.44
CA LYS A 124 -32.10 9.39 -3.20
C LYS A 124 -32.64 10.82 -3.35
N LYS A 125 -32.34 11.50 -4.45
CA LYS A 125 -32.86 12.84 -4.74
C LYS A 125 -34.39 12.87 -4.87
N LYS A 126 -34.98 11.89 -5.55
CA LYS A 126 -36.45 11.78 -5.70
C LYS A 126 -37.13 11.58 -4.34
N VAL A 127 -36.62 10.66 -3.53
CA VAL A 127 -37.17 10.40 -2.18
C VAL A 127 -37.03 11.63 -1.29
N GLN A 128 -35.87 12.30 -1.33
CA GLN A 128 -35.65 13.54 -0.59
C GLN A 128 -36.66 14.63 -0.96
N LEU A 129 -36.96 14.80 -2.25
CA LEU A 129 -37.97 15.74 -2.71
C LEU A 129 -39.36 15.40 -2.17
N ILE A 130 -39.77 14.13 -2.24
CA ILE A 130 -41.06 13.66 -1.70
C ILE A 130 -41.15 13.95 -0.20
N LEU A 131 -40.07 13.67 0.55
CA LEU A 131 -40.03 13.94 1.99
C LEU A 131 -40.14 15.45 2.30
N GLN A 132 -39.49 16.30 1.49
CA GLN A 132 -39.63 17.75 1.61
C GLN A 132 -41.05 18.24 1.30
N MET A 133 -41.70 17.69 0.27
CA MET A 133 -43.10 18.01 -0.05
C MET A 133 -44.04 17.58 1.08
N LYS A 134 -43.86 16.36 1.60
CA LYS A 134 -44.60 15.82 2.74
C LYS A 134 -44.45 16.74 3.96
N ALA A 135 -43.23 17.12 4.31
CA ALA A 135 -42.96 18.01 5.43
C ALA A 135 -43.60 19.39 5.24
N ARG A 136 -43.59 19.95 4.02
CA ARG A 136 -44.25 21.22 3.74
C ARG A 136 -45.76 21.14 3.98
N CYS A 137 -46.45 20.12 3.46
CA CYS A 137 -47.90 19.99 3.62
C CYS A 137 -48.36 19.90 5.09
N VAL A 138 -47.62 19.20 5.95
CA VAL A 138 -47.97 19.06 7.38
C VAL A 138 -47.89 20.39 8.14
N ASN A 139 -47.06 21.35 7.71
CA ASN A 139 -46.93 22.64 8.40
C ASN A 139 -48.03 23.66 8.04
N TYR A 140 -48.88 23.36 7.05
CA TYR A 140 -49.97 24.22 6.61
C TYR A 140 -51.37 23.59 6.85
N SER A 141 -51.43 22.49 7.61
CA SER A 141 -52.68 21.86 8.12
C SER A 141 -52.71 21.99 9.63
#